data_AF-A0A7Y3XSN0-F1
#
_entry.id   AF-A0A7Y3XSN0-F1
#
_cell.length_a   1.000
_cell.length_b   1.000
_cell.length_c   1.000
_cell.angle_alpha   90.00
_cell.angle_beta   90.00
_cell.angle_gamma   90.00
#
_symmetry.space_group_name_H-M   'P 1'
#
loop_
_entity.id
_entity.type
_entity.pdbx_description
1 polymer ?
#
loop_
_entity_poly.entity_id
_entity_poly.type
_entity_poly.pdbx_seq_one_letter_code
_entity_poly.pdbx_strand_id
1 'polypeptide(L)'
;MRELLSSLDLQPTIDQVDQGTSLDFAQYSLLRESADAKLYHLMHTVNGNLELEPAVRQQSELDLRALQDACIRVSHLLQTSCLALRRLQLDYHDQRLAREALESQLAYMQACLRRSLSSFDRSA
;
A
#
# COMPACT_ATOMS: atom_id res chain seq x y z
N MET A 1 -3.43 -16.84 12.63
CA MET A 1 -3.99 -15.51 12.27
C MET A 1 -3.33 -14.92 11.03
N ARG A 2 -1.98 -14.82 10.94
CA ARG A 2 -1.30 -14.29 9.74
C ARG A 2 -1.59 -15.06 8.43
N GLU A 3 -1.61 -16.39 8.47
CA GLU A 3 -1.93 -17.22 7.28
C GLU A 3 -3.37 -17.03 6.78
N LEU A 4 -4.30 -16.73 7.69
CA LEU A 4 -5.67 -16.38 7.32
C LEU A 4 -5.70 -15.01 6.65
N LEU A 5 -5.01 -14.02 7.22
CA LEU A 5 -4.96 -12.65 6.67
C LEU A 5 -4.27 -12.59 5.30
N SER A 6 -3.26 -13.42 5.04
CA SER A 6 -2.58 -13.48 3.74
C SER A 6 -3.42 -14.11 2.64
N SER A 7 -4.40 -14.95 2.99
CA SER A 7 -5.30 -15.65 2.07
C SER A 7 -6.63 -14.95 1.84
N LEU A 8 -6.88 -13.82 2.53
CA LEU A 8 -8.11 -13.04 2.32
C LEU A 8 -8.17 -12.44 0.92
N ASP A 9 -9.32 -12.66 0.27
CA ASP A 9 -9.74 -11.87 -0.86
C ASP A 9 -10.21 -10.50 -0.35
N LEU A 10 -9.46 -9.46 -0.72
CA LEU A 10 -9.75 -8.09 -0.37
C LEU A 10 -10.33 -7.30 -1.55
N GLN A 11 -10.56 -7.94 -2.70
CA GLN A 11 -11.06 -7.26 -3.90
C GLN A 11 -12.33 -6.44 -3.62
N PRO A 12 -13.32 -6.93 -2.85
CA PRO A 12 -14.50 -6.12 -2.54
C PRO A 12 -14.20 -4.84 -1.73
N THR A 13 -13.17 -4.86 -0.89
CA THR A 13 -12.75 -3.69 -0.11
C THR A 13 -11.89 -2.74 -0.96
N ILE A 14 -11.08 -3.28 -1.86
CA ILE A 14 -10.30 -2.50 -2.84
C ILE A 14 -11.25 -1.78 -3.80
N ASP A 15 -12.28 -2.47 -4.31
CA ASP A 15 -13.28 -1.88 -5.21
C ASP A 15 -14.02 -0.71 -4.55
N GLN A 16 -14.31 -0.81 -3.24
CA GLN A 16 -14.89 0.30 -2.49
C GLN A 16 -13.97 1.53 -2.47
N VAL A 17 -12.67 1.32 -2.24
CA VAL A 17 -11.68 2.41 -2.27
C VAL A 17 -11.57 3.02 -3.66
N ASP A 18 -11.53 2.19 -4.71
CA ASP A 18 -11.45 2.64 -6.10
C ASP A 18 -12.69 3.44 -6.53
N GLN A 19 -13.85 3.14 -5.94
CA GLN A 19 -15.09 3.91 -6.12
C GLN A 19 -15.14 5.19 -5.26
N GLY A 20 -14.09 5.50 -4.48
CA GLY A 20 -14.02 6.68 -3.63
C GLY A 20 -14.79 6.53 -2.30
N THR A 21 -15.11 5.30 -1.89
CA THR A 21 -15.81 5.04 -0.63
C THR A 21 -14.87 5.22 0.56
N SER A 22 -15.31 5.96 1.57
CA SER A 22 -14.61 6.05 2.85
C SER A 22 -14.82 4.76 3.63
N LEU A 23 -13.75 3.99 3.83
CA LEU A 23 -13.78 2.78 4.65
C LEU A 23 -13.97 3.11 6.13
N ASP A 24 -14.63 2.22 6.84
CA ASP A 24 -14.62 2.24 8.30
C ASP A 24 -13.27 1.78 8.88
N PHE A 25 -13.09 1.93 10.20
CA PHE A 25 -11.83 1.58 10.86
C PHE A 25 -11.47 0.09 10.71
N ALA A 26 -12.47 -0.81 10.73
CA ALA A 26 -12.22 -2.25 10.63
C ALA A 26 -11.80 -2.64 9.22
N GLN A 27 -12.50 -2.14 8.19
CA GLN A 27 -12.17 -2.33 6.78
C GLN A 27 -10.78 -1.76 6.45
N TYR A 28 -10.49 -0.54 6.91
CA TYR A 28 -9.18 0.09 6.77
C TYR A 28 -8.08 -0.74 7.44
N SER A 29 -8.30 -1.19 8.68
CA SER A 29 -7.32 -1.99 9.42
C SER A 29 -7.06 -3.33 8.74
N LEU A 30 -8.12 -3.96 8.22
CA LEU A 30 -8.04 -5.22 7.50
C LEU A 30 -7.19 -5.11 6.23
N LEU A 31 -7.35 -4.05 5.43
CA LEU A 31 -6.53 -3.80 4.25
C LEU A 31 -5.04 -3.73 4.63
N ARG A 32 -4.71 -2.95 5.66
CA ARG A 32 -3.34 -2.80 6.14
C ARG A 32 -2.76 -4.12 6.61
N GLU A 33 -3.48 -4.82 7.49
CA GLU A 33 -2.99 -6.06 8.11
C GLU A 33 -2.87 -7.20 7.11
N SER A 34 -3.75 -7.28 6.11
CA SER A 34 -3.62 -8.26 5.03
C SER A 34 -2.45 -7.96 4.11
N ALA A 35 -2.19 -6.68 3.78
CA ALA A 35 -1.02 -6.30 2.99
C ALA A 35 0.28 -6.68 3.70
N ASP A 36 0.38 -6.40 5.01
CA ASP A 36 1.51 -6.80 5.85
C ASP A 36 1.66 -8.33 5.92
N ALA A 37 0.56 -9.06 6.08
CA ALA A 37 0.58 -10.51 6.11
C ALA A 37 1.05 -11.12 4.78
N LYS A 38 0.64 -10.55 3.63
CA LYS A 38 1.06 -10.99 2.30
C LYS A 38 2.57 -10.76 2.08
N LEU A 39 3.10 -9.60 2.47
CA LEU A 39 4.54 -9.34 2.42
C LEU A 39 5.34 -10.26 3.34
N TYR A 40 4.85 -10.50 4.55
CA TYR A 40 5.50 -11.43 5.48
C TYR A 40 5.52 -12.87 4.94
N HIS A 41 4.41 -13.31 4.34
CA HIS A 41 4.33 -14.62 3.67
C HIS A 41 5.32 -14.73 2.50
N LEU A 42 5.47 -13.66 1.71
CA LEU A 42 6.43 -13.61 0.61
C LEU A 42 7.89 -13.70 1.11
N MET A 43 8.23 -12.99 2.19
CA MET A 43 9.56 -13.09 2.84
C MET A 43 9.84 -14.53 3.29
N HIS A 44 8.86 -15.20 3.91
CA HIS A 44 9.02 -16.59 4.34
C HIS A 44 9.24 -17.53 3.15
N THR A 45 8.52 -17.30 2.05
CA THR A 45 8.65 -18.08 0.80
C THR A 45 10.05 -17.93 0.20
N VAL A 46 10.58 -16.70 0.13
CA VAL A 46 11.93 -16.42 -0.37
C VAL A 46 12.99 -17.09 0.51
N ASN A 47 12.86 -16.99 1.83
CA ASN A 47 13.81 -17.61 2.76
C ASN A 47 13.80 -19.14 2.71
N GLY A 48 12.61 -19.73 2.53
CA GLY A 48 12.42 -21.17 2.39
C GLY A 48 12.86 -21.73 1.03
N ASN A 49 13.14 -20.89 0.03
CA ASN A 49 13.54 -21.35 -1.29
C ASN A 49 15.02 -21.79 -1.31
N LEU A 50 15.25 -23.10 -1.17
CA LEU A 50 16.59 -23.70 -1.16
C LEU A 50 17.32 -23.63 -2.51
N GLU A 51 16.62 -23.32 -3.61
CA GLU A 51 17.23 -23.14 -4.94
C GLU A 51 17.94 -21.79 -5.07
N LEU A 52 17.64 -20.83 -4.19
CA LEU A 52 18.30 -19.54 -4.16
C LEU A 52 19.58 -19.58 -3.31
N GLU A 53 20.65 -19.03 -3.88
CA GLU A 53 21.91 -18.78 -3.16
C GLU A 53 21.66 -18.02 -1.85
N PRO A 54 22.33 -18.36 -0.73
CA PRO A 54 22.08 -17.74 0.56
C PRO A 54 22.15 -16.21 0.55
N ALA A 55 23.11 -15.64 -0.19
CA ALA A 55 23.27 -14.20 -0.33
C ALA A 55 22.08 -13.54 -1.06
N VAL A 56 21.54 -14.22 -2.09
CA VAL A 56 20.38 -13.74 -2.85
C VAL A 56 19.11 -13.77 -2.00
N ARG A 57 18.93 -14.82 -1.19
CA ARG A 57 17.81 -14.89 -0.22
C ARG A 57 17.86 -13.76 0.79
N GLN A 58 19.04 -13.55 1.38
CA GLN A 58 19.22 -12.49 2.37
C GLN A 58 18.95 -11.10 1.77
N GLN A 59 19.46 -10.81 0.57
CA GLN A 59 19.20 -9.52 -0.08
C GLN A 59 17.72 -9.35 -0.42
N SER A 60 17.08 -10.40 -0.95
CA SER A 60 15.65 -10.37 -1.30
C SER A 60 14.77 -10.12 -0.07
N GLU A 61 15.10 -10.72 1.08
CA GLU A 61 14.40 -10.45 2.33
C GLU A 61 14.57 -8.99 2.78
N LEU A 62 15.79 -8.43 2.67
CA LEU A 62 16.05 -7.02 3.00
C LEU A 62 15.25 -6.07 2.10
N ASP A 63 15.20 -6.36 0.79
CA ASP A 63 14.44 -5.55 -0.17
C ASP A 63 12.93 -5.59 0.12
N LEU A 64 12.39 -6.76 0.49
CA LEU A 64 10.99 -6.90 0.89
C LEU A 64 10.68 -6.15 2.19
N ARG A 65 11.60 -6.13 3.17
CA ARG A 65 11.42 -5.38 4.41
C ARG A 65 11.46 -3.88 4.13
N ALA A 66 12.39 -3.43 3.30
CA ALA A 66 12.46 -2.04 2.86
C ALA A 66 11.19 -1.61 2.13
N LEU A 67 10.59 -2.48 1.30
CA LEU A 67 9.30 -2.24 0.67
C LEU A 67 8.18 -2.08 1.71
N GLN A 68 8.09 -2.97 2.70
CA GLN A 68 7.10 -2.87 3.77
C GLN A 68 7.21 -1.53 4.53
N ASP A 69 8.42 -1.17 4.95
CA ASP A 69 8.68 0.08 5.67
C ASP A 69 8.32 1.31 4.82
N ALA A 70 8.62 1.28 3.52
CA ALA A 70 8.27 2.35 2.60
C ALA A 70 6.74 2.51 2.47
N CYS A 71 6.00 1.41 2.32
CA CYS A 71 4.53 1.43 2.24
C CYS A 71 3.88 2.00 3.51
N ILE A 72 4.37 1.59 4.69
CA ILE A 72 3.89 2.11 5.97
C ILE A 72 4.19 3.61 6.09
N ARG A 73 5.41 4.02 5.73
CA ARG A 73 5.84 5.42 5.78
C ARG A 73 4.99 6.32 4.89
N VAL A 74 4.73 5.91 3.64
CA VAL A 74 3.87 6.66 2.72
C VAL A 74 2.46 6.80 3.29
N SER A 75 1.89 5.73 3.83
CA SER A 75 0.56 5.73 4.42
C SER A 75 0.45 6.72 5.60
N HIS A 76 1.43 6.71 6.50
CA HIS A 76 1.49 7.64 7.63
C HIS A 76 1.69 9.10 7.17
N LEU A 77 2.56 9.33 6.18
CA LEU A 77 2.77 10.68 5.64
C LEU A 77 1.48 11.25 5.04
N LEU A 78 0.73 10.47 4.25
CA LEU A 78 -0.55 10.90 3.70
C LEU A 78 -1.56 11.25 4.82
N GLN A 79 -1.69 10.39 5.83
CA GLN A 79 -2.61 10.66 6.95
C GLN A 79 -2.24 11.93 7.72
N THR A 80 -0.96 12.09 8.04
CA THR A 80 -0.48 13.27 8.78
C THR A 80 -0.59 14.55 7.96
N SER A 81 -0.33 14.51 6.65
CA SER A 81 -0.54 15.62 5.74
C SER A 81 -2.02 16.04 5.65
N CYS A 82 -2.95 15.08 5.51
CA CYS A 82 -4.38 15.36 5.51
C CYS A 82 -4.86 15.98 6.84
N LEU A 83 -4.33 15.50 7.97
CA LEU A 83 -4.60 16.09 9.28
C LEU A 83 -4.05 17.52 9.41
N ALA A 84 -2.86 17.78 8.86
CA ALA A 84 -2.27 19.12 8.85
C ALA A 84 -3.12 20.09 8.03
N LEU A 85 -3.58 19.70 6.84
CA LEU A 85 -4.49 20.52 6.01
C LEU A 85 -5.78 20.88 6.75
N ARG A 86 -6.36 19.93 7.49
CA ARG A 86 -7.57 20.18 8.30
C ARG A 86 -7.36 21.24 9.38
N ARG A 87 -6.13 21.42 9.86
CA ARG A 87 -5.78 22.41 10.90
C ARG A 87 -5.56 23.83 10.35
N LEU A 88 -5.36 23.97 9.04
CA LEU A 88 -5.08 25.27 8.41
C LEU A 88 -6.29 26.22 8.35
N GLN A 89 -7.50 25.74 8.68
CA GLN A 89 -8.74 26.54 8.68
C GLN A 89 -8.95 27.32 7.36
N LEU A 90 -8.59 26.67 6.24
CA LEU A 90 -8.69 27.23 4.90
C LEU A 90 -10.13 27.62 4.55
N ASP A 91 -10.30 28.61 3.68
CA ASP A 91 -11.60 28.91 3.10
C ASP A 91 -12.04 27.79 2.12
N TYR A 92 -13.29 27.87 1.64
CA TYR A 92 -13.83 26.83 0.76
C TYR A 92 -13.03 26.64 -0.54
N HIS A 93 -12.51 27.72 -1.12
CA HIS A 93 -11.75 27.67 -2.35
C HIS A 93 -10.42 26.95 -2.12
N ASP A 94 -9.70 27.32 -1.08
CA ASP A 94 -8.41 26.73 -0.74
C ASP A 94 -8.53 25.29 -0.25
N GLN A 95 -9.62 24.95 0.46
CA GLN A 95 -9.95 23.56 0.80
C GLN A 95 -10.16 22.71 -0.46
N ARG A 96 -10.87 23.26 -1.45
CA ARG A 96 -11.10 22.57 -2.73
C ARG A 96 -9.79 22.36 -3.47
N LEU A 97 -8.94 23.38 -3.56
CA LEU A 97 -7.62 23.26 -4.21
C LEU A 97 -6.73 22.24 -3.50
N ALA A 98 -6.71 22.23 -2.16
CA ALA A 98 -5.97 21.25 -1.38
C ALA A 98 -6.46 19.82 -1.64
N ARG A 99 -7.76 19.63 -1.77
CA ARG A 99 -8.36 18.34 -2.13
C ARG A 99 -7.95 17.89 -3.54
N GLU A 100 -8.10 18.76 -4.55
CA GLU A 100 -7.71 18.46 -5.94
C GLU A 100 -6.22 18.11 -6.05
N ALA A 101 -5.36 18.79 -5.29
CA ALA A 101 -3.94 18.48 -5.21
C ALA A 101 -3.68 17.07 -4.63
N LEU A 102 -4.35 16.70 -3.53
CA LEU A 102 -4.21 15.37 -2.93
C LEU A 102 -4.74 14.26 -3.84
N GLU A 103 -5.88 14.47 -4.50
CA GLU A 103 -6.45 13.53 -5.48
C GLU A 103 -5.49 13.33 -6.66
N SER A 104 -4.87 14.41 -7.15
CA SER A 104 -3.85 14.33 -8.21
C SER A 104 -2.60 13.55 -7.78
N GLN A 105 -2.14 13.74 -6.53
CA GLN A 105 -1.01 12.98 -5.98
C GLN A 105 -1.35 11.49 -5.84
N LEU A 106 -2.56 11.15 -5.40
CA LEU A 106 -3.02 9.77 -5.31
C LEU A 106 -3.03 9.10 -6.71
N ALA A 107 -3.59 9.78 -7.71
CA ALA A 107 -3.60 9.29 -9.08
C ALA A 107 -2.18 9.09 -9.64
N TYR A 108 -1.26 10.01 -9.35
CA TYR A 108 0.15 9.86 -9.73
C TYR A 108 0.81 8.64 -9.07
N MET A 109 0.61 8.44 -7.77
CA MET A 109 1.15 7.26 -7.06
C MET A 109 0.58 5.96 -7.63
N GLN A 110 -0.72 5.92 -7.93
CA GLN A 110 -1.37 4.77 -8.59
C GLN A 110 -0.77 4.53 -9.98
N ALA A 111 -0.54 5.58 -10.78
CA ALA A 111 0.06 5.45 -12.11
C ALA A 111 1.50 4.93 -12.03
N CYS A 112 2.31 5.41 -11.09
CA CYS A 112 3.65 4.90 -10.82
C CYS A 112 3.63 3.42 -10.44
N LEU A 113 2.73 3.02 -9.56
CA LEU A 113 2.59 1.63 -9.14
C LEU A 113 2.19 0.74 -10.33
N ARG A 114 1.13 1.11 -11.08
CA ARG A 114 0.66 0.36 -12.25
C ARG A 114 1.77 0.18 -13.29
N ARG A 115 2.54 1.24 -13.57
CA ARG A 115 3.67 1.19 -14.52
C ARG A 115 4.79 0.26 -14.04
N SER A 116 5.06 0.21 -12.74
CA SER A 116 6.07 -0.70 -12.20
C SER A 116 5.58 -2.15 -12.21
N LEU A 117 4.31 -2.37 -11.85
CA LEU A 117 3.69 -3.69 -11.81
C LEU A 117 3.43 -4.28 -13.20
N SER A 118 3.28 -3.47 -14.25
CA SER A 118 3.13 -3.99 -15.61
C SER A 118 4.33 -4.83 -16.07
N SER A 119 5.48 -4.71 -15.40
CA SER A 119 6.64 -5.58 -15.65
C SER A 119 6.51 -6.98 -15.04
N PHE A 120 5.56 -7.19 -14.11
CA PHE A 120 5.32 -8.47 -13.46
C PHE A 120 4.39 -9.37 -14.28
N ASP A 121 3.58 -8.78 -15.15
CA ASP A 121 2.74 -9.50 -16.11
C ASP A 121 3.62 -10.08 -17.23
N ARG A 122 4.06 -11.33 -17.10
CA ARG A 122 4.80 -12.07 -18.15
C ARG A 122 3.94 -12.43 -19.38
N SER A 123 2.83 -11.72 -19.63
CA SER A 123 1.81 -12.06 -20.63
C SER A 123 1.51 -10.94 -21.63
N ALA A 124 2.36 -9.90 -21.74
CA ALA A 124 2.25 -8.89 -22.81
C ALA A 124 3.17 -9.19 -23.98
#